data_AF-A0A6I7XIN9-F1
#
_entry.id   AF-A0A6I7XIN9-F1
#
_cell.length_a   1.000
_cell.length_b   1.000
_cell.length_c   1.000
_cell.angle_alpha   90.00
_cell.angle_beta   90.00
_cell.angle_gamma   90.00
#
_symmetry.space_group_name_H-M   'P 1'
#
loop_
_entity.id
_entity.type
_entity.pdbx_description
1 polymer ?
#
loop_
_entity_poly.entity_id
_entity_poly.type
_entity_poly.pdbx_seq_one_letter_code
_entity_poly.pdbx_strand_id
1 'polypeptide(L)'
;MARISWHNVVTGAILFAAGDSIGAFITGGFLYQRMLGMMILGGSLYAWEIPTYFAHLQRRFNKHGYPNAFKRTLAAGLFFNPLWIARHLLLIKIFAGQWQTISLDILVVATESFIFCFPFSLLANYLIQNVILFRWRFLVSSIYSALTVIYFALTEVIFATSG
;
A
#
# COMPACT_ATOMS: atom_id res chain seq x y z
N MET A 1 -11.96 8.51 18.47
CA MET A 1 -11.12 7.34 18.11
C MET A 1 -11.66 6.79 16.80
N ALA A 2 -10.82 6.56 15.79
CA ALA A 2 -11.29 6.05 14.50
C ALA A 2 -11.76 4.60 14.70
N ARG A 3 -13.08 4.38 14.65
CA ARG A 3 -13.67 3.03 14.67
C ARG A 3 -13.40 2.39 13.31
N ILE A 4 -13.02 1.11 13.32
CA ILE A 4 -12.94 0.30 12.11
C ILE A 4 -14.34 0.30 11.48
N SER A 5 -14.44 0.82 10.25
CA SER A 5 -15.68 0.79 9.46
C SER A 5 -15.73 -0.52 8.70
N TRP A 6 -16.90 -1.16 8.67
CA TRP A 6 -17.12 -2.37 7.87
C TRP A 6 -16.76 -2.18 6.40
N HIS A 7 -17.04 -0.99 5.86
CA HIS A 7 -16.63 -0.61 4.51
C HIS A 7 -15.11 -0.72 4.32
N ASN A 8 -14.32 -0.25 5.28
CA ASN A 8 -12.85 -0.31 5.19
C ASN A 8 -12.34 -1.74 5.35
N VAL A 9 -12.95 -2.54 6.22
CA VAL A 9 -12.61 -3.97 6.36
C VAL A 9 -12.77 -4.69 5.02
N VAL A 10 -13.95 -4.57 4.41
CA VAL A 10 -14.26 -5.23 3.13
C VAL A 10 -13.38 -4.70 2.01
N THR A 11 -13.22 -3.37 1.92
CA THR A 11 -12.37 -2.73 0.91
C THR A 11 -10.92 -3.21 1.02
N GLY A 12 -10.37 -3.21 2.23
CA GLY A 12 -8.99 -3.64 2.47
C GLY A 12 -8.81 -5.12 2.18
N ALA A 13 -9.71 -5.97 2.68
CA ALA A 13 -9.67 -7.41 2.47
C ALA A 13 -9.67 -7.79 0.98
N ILE A 14 -10.56 -7.18 0.20
CA ILE A 14 -10.70 -7.48 -1.24
C ILE A 14 -9.52 -6.93 -2.02
N LEU A 15 -9.19 -5.63 -1.86
CA LEU A 15 -8.21 -4.99 -2.75
C LEU A 15 -6.78 -5.45 -2.50
N PHE A 16 -6.39 -5.67 -1.24
CA PHE A 16 -5.06 -6.18 -0.94
C PHE A 16 -4.91 -7.63 -1.39
N ALA A 17 -5.91 -8.48 -1.15
CA ALA A 17 -5.88 -9.86 -1.64
C ALA A 17 -5.88 -9.92 -3.17
N ALA A 18 -6.75 -9.17 -3.84
CA ALA A 18 -6.86 -9.17 -5.29
C ALA A 18 -5.61 -8.62 -5.97
N GLY A 19 -5.11 -7.45 -5.55
CA GLY A 19 -3.91 -6.85 -6.13
C GLY A 19 -2.68 -7.74 -6.00
N ASP A 20 -2.45 -8.27 -4.80
CA ASP A 20 -1.35 -9.20 -4.53
C ASP A 20 -1.50 -10.51 -5.29
N SER A 21 -2.71 -11.07 -5.35
CA SER A 21 -2.98 -12.32 -6.08
C SER A 21 -2.77 -12.16 -7.58
N ILE A 22 -3.25 -11.07 -8.18
CA ILE A 22 -3.04 -10.81 -9.61
C ILE A 22 -1.54 -10.67 -9.90
N GLY A 23 -0.80 -9.90 -9.07
CA GLY A 23 0.65 -9.81 -9.19
C GLY A 23 1.34 -11.16 -9.08
N ALA A 24 0.92 -11.99 -8.11
CA ALA A 24 1.46 -13.33 -7.92
C ALA A 24 1.10 -14.30 -9.07
N PHE A 25 -0.07 -14.15 -9.69
CA PHE A 25 -0.44 -14.91 -10.90
C PHE A 25 0.46 -14.55 -12.08
N ILE A 26 0.76 -13.26 -12.26
CA ILE A 26 1.64 -12.78 -13.34
C ILE A 26 3.06 -13.33 -13.17
N THR A 27 3.59 -13.36 -11.93
CA THR A 27 4.95 -13.86 -11.66
C THR A 27 5.03 -15.38 -11.43
N GLY A 28 3.92 -16.11 -11.54
CA GLY A 28 3.86 -17.56 -11.34
C GLY A 28 3.98 -18.02 -9.87
N GLY A 29 3.92 -17.10 -8.91
CA GLY A 29 4.07 -17.34 -7.47
C GLY A 29 2.75 -17.37 -6.69
N PHE A 30 1.62 -17.67 -7.32
CA PHE A 30 0.31 -17.65 -6.67
C PHE A 30 0.16 -18.77 -5.62
N LEU A 31 -0.30 -18.38 -4.42
CA LEU A 31 -0.56 -19.30 -3.30
C LEU A 31 -1.84 -18.90 -2.58
N TYR A 32 -2.73 -19.86 -2.31
CA TYR A 32 -3.97 -19.62 -1.55
C TYR A 32 -3.70 -19.11 -0.14
N GLN A 33 -2.65 -19.61 0.51
CA GLN A 33 -2.23 -19.16 1.85
C GLN A 33 -1.83 -17.67 1.83
N ARG A 34 -1.07 -17.24 0.82
CA ARG A 34 -0.68 -15.83 0.63
C ARG A 34 -1.90 -14.95 0.41
N MET A 35 -2.83 -15.36 -0.47
CA MET A 35 -4.08 -14.65 -0.71
C MET A 35 -4.91 -14.47 0.57
N LEU A 36 -5.10 -15.53 1.36
CA LEU A 36 -5.84 -15.46 2.63
C LEU A 36 -5.13 -14.58 3.66
N GLY A 37 -3.80 -14.68 3.76
CA GLY A 37 -3.01 -13.81 4.62
C GLY A 37 -3.16 -12.33 4.26
N MET A 38 -3.11 -12.00 2.97
CA MET A 38 -3.32 -10.64 2.47
C MET A 38 -4.74 -10.15 2.67
N MET A 39 -5.74 -11.03 2.57
CA MET A 39 -7.14 -10.71 2.89
C MET A 39 -7.29 -10.33 4.38
N ILE A 40 -6.73 -11.14 5.29
CA ILE A 40 -6.77 -10.87 6.72
C ILE A 40 -6.03 -9.57 7.03
N LEU A 41 -4.82 -9.40 6.49
CA LEU A 41 -3.99 -8.21 6.73
C LEU A 41 -4.66 -6.93 6.22
N GLY A 42 -5.20 -6.98 4.99
CA GLY A 42 -5.93 -5.88 4.36
C GLY A 42 -7.19 -5.51 5.14
N GLY A 43 -7.97 -6.50 5.56
CA GLY A 43 -9.21 -6.30 6.32
C GLY A 43 -9.03 -5.94 7.80
N SER A 44 -7.83 -6.11 8.35
CA SER A 44 -7.54 -5.82 9.76
C SER A 44 -6.60 -4.63 9.91
N LEU A 45 -5.29 -4.87 9.92
CA LEU A 45 -4.27 -3.87 10.22
C LEU A 45 -4.37 -2.68 9.27
N TYR A 46 -4.51 -2.90 7.96
CA TYR A 46 -4.53 -1.81 6.98
C TYR A 46 -5.87 -1.08 6.94
N ALA A 47 -6.99 -1.79 7.10
CA ALA A 47 -8.32 -1.18 7.25
C ALA A 47 -8.46 -0.32 8.51
N TRP A 48 -7.58 -0.50 9.50
CA TRP A 48 -7.49 0.35 10.68
C TRP A 48 -6.45 1.47 10.52
N GLU A 49 -5.21 1.12 10.22
CA GLU A 49 -4.05 2.02 10.27
C GLU A 49 -4.14 3.16 9.25
N ILE A 50 -4.37 2.84 7.96
CA ILE A 50 -4.37 3.81 6.87
C ILE A 50 -5.50 4.85 7.02
N PRO A 51 -6.78 4.49 7.18
CA PRO A 51 -7.84 5.48 7.34
C PRO A 51 -7.72 6.26 8.65
N THR A 52 -7.18 5.66 9.72
CA THR A 52 -6.90 6.39 10.97
C THR A 52 -5.83 7.45 10.76
N TYR A 53 -4.77 7.12 10.02
CA TYR A 53 -3.74 8.09 9.68
C TYR A 53 -4.29 9.21 8.80
N PHE A 54 -5.09 8.89 7.77
CA PHE A 54 -5.75 9.91 6.95
C PHE A 54 -6.69 10.81 7.77
N ALA A 55 -7.40 10.25 8.77
CA ALA A 55 -8.21 11.03 9.71
C ALA A 55 -7.35 11.96 10.58
N HIS A 56 -6.17 11.51 10.99
CA HIS A 56 -5.20 12.34 11.70
C HIS A 56 -4.70 13.50 10.81
N LEU A 57 -4.30 13.20 9.58
CA LEU A 57 -3.85 14.21 8.61
C LEU A 57 -4.92 15.27 8.33
N GLN A 58 -6.18 14.85 8.15
CA GLN A 58 -7.28 15.79 7.90
C GLN A 58 -7.51 16.73 9.08
N ARG A 59 -7.40 16.24 10.32
CA ARG A 59 -7.51 17.07 11.52
C ARG A 59 -6.33 18.00 11.70
N ARG A 60 -5.10 17.51 11.44
CA ARG A 60 -3.86 18.28 11.59
C ARG A 60 -3.70 19.36 10.53
N PHE A 61 -4.13 19.09 9.30
CA PHE A 61 -4.04 19.98 8.14
C PHE A 61 -5.45 20.36 7.66
N ASN A 62 -6.24 20.98 8.55
CA ASN A 62 -7.63 21.36 8.31
C ASN A 62 -7.81 22.74 7.65
N LYS A 63 -6.79 23.61 7.69
CA LYS A 63 -6.85 24.95 7.12
C LYS A 63 -6.69 24.92 5.60
N HIS A 64 -7.53 25.67 4.90
CA HIS A 64 -7.44 25.84 3.45
C HIS A 64 -6.13 26.55 3.04
N GLY A 65 -5.60 26.18 1.87
CA GLY A 65 -4.40 26.77 1.27
C GLY A 65 -3.40 25.73 0.77
N TYR A 66 -2.65 26.12 -0.27
CA TYR A 66 -1.63 25.27 -0.90
C TYR A 66 -0.56 24.73 0.07
N PRO A 67 -0.06 25.50 1.08
CA PRO A 67 0.94 24.98 2.01
C PRO A 67 0.45 23.79 2.83
N ASN A 68 -0.81 23.78 3.27
CA ASN A 68 -1.36 22.65 4.02
C ASN A 68 -1.70 21.47 3.12
N ALA A 69 -2.14 21.74 1.89
CA ALA A 69 -2.33 20.70 0.88
C ALA A 69 -1.02 19.95 0.63
N PHE A 70 0.08 20.69 0.44
CA PHE A 70 1.41 20.11 0.26
C PHE A 70 1.89 19.34 1.49
N LYS A 71 1.82 19.93 2.70
CA LYS A 71 2.21 19.24 3.94
C LYS A 71 1.43 17.96 4.18
N ARG A 72 0.12 17.97 3.88
CA ARG A 72 -0.76 16.80 3.99
C ARG A 72 -0.36 15.71 3.00
N THR A 73 -0.09 16.07 1.76
CA THR A 73 0.42 15.15 0.73
C THR A 73 1.75 14.53 1.15
N LEU A 74 2.70 15.35 1.56
CA LEU A 74 4.03 14.90 1.97
C LEU A 74 3.93 13.95 3.17
N ALA A 75 3.13 14.29 4.18
CA ALA A 75 2.90 13.43 5.33
C ALA A 75 2.22 12.10 4.94
N ALA A 76 1.27 12.12 4.00
CA ALA A 76 0.67 10.89 3.47
C ALA A 76 1.67 10.02 2.69
N GLY A 77 2.56 10.63 1.90
CA GLY A 77 3.64 9.90 1.21
C GLY A 77 4.65 9.30 2.18
N LEU A 78 5.10 10.08 3.17
CA LEU A 78 6.07 9.63 4.19
C LEU A 78 5.50 8.60 5.18
N PHE A 79 4.18 8.47 5.27
CA PHE A 79 3.57 7.39 6.05
C PHE A 79 3.91 6.02 5.47
N PHE A 80 3.94 5.90 4.15
CA PHE A 80 4.39 4.69 3.44
C PHE A 80 5.93 4.67 3.27
N ASN A 81 6.66 5.02 4.34
CA ASN A 81 8.12 5.00 4.36
C ASN A 81 8.69 3.57 4.21
N PRO A 82 10.02 3.41 4.04
CA PRO A 82 10.64 2.10 3.88
C PRO A 82 10.31 1.08 4.98
N LEU A 83 10.09 1.49 6.23
CA LEU A 83 9.72 0.55 7.30
C LEU A 83 8.31 -0.01 7.10
N TRP A 84 7.37 0.81 6.63
CA TRP A 84 6.02 0.35 6.31
C TRP A 84 6.05 -0.65 5.15
N ILE A 85 6.83 -0.35 4.10
CA ILE A 85 7.00 -1.22 2.93
C ILE A 85 7.70 -2.52 3.34
N ALA A 86 8.77 -2.45 4.12
CA ALA A 86 9.48 -3.63 4.62
C ALA A 86 8.56 -4.53 5.45
N ARG A 87 7.72 -3.95 6.32
CA ARG A 87 6.71 -4.71 7.08
C ARG A 87 5.72 -5.41 6.14
N HIS A 88 5.27 -4.74 5.08
CA HIS A 88 4.38 -5.34 4.08
C HIS A 88 5.03 -6.52 3.37
N LEU A 89 6.27 -6.35 2.87
CA LEU A 89 7.04 -7.40 2.21
C LEU A 89 7.32 -8.60 3.14
N LEU A 90 7.65 -8.31 4.41
CA LEU A 90 7.85 -9.32 5.44
C LEU A 90 6.58 -10.18 5.61
N LEU A 91 5.42 -9.55 5.72
CA LEU A 91 4.14 -10.25 5.89
C LEU A 91 3.78 -11.08 4.66
N ILE A 92 4.06 -10.58 3.45
CA ILE A 92 3.91 -11.37 2.22
C ILE A 92 4.78 -12.64 2.28
N LYS A 93 6.07 -12.52 2.64
CA LYS A 93 6.97 -13.68 2.76
C LYS A 93 6.50 -14.68 3.82
N ILE A 94 6.00 -14.18 4.95
CA ILE A 94 5.40 -14.99 6.02
C ILE A 94 4.19 -15.78 5.48
N PHE A 95 3.26 -15.11 4.80
CA PHE A 95 2.07 -15.78 4.26
C PHE A 95 2.37 -16.70 3.07
N ALA A 96 3.47 -16.46 2.36
CA ALA A 96 4.00 -17.36 1.35
C ALA A 96 4.78 -18.56 1.93
N GLY A 97 4.98 -18.62 3.25
CA GLY A 97 5.74 -19.70 3.90
C GLY A 97 7.26 -19.62 3.71
N GLN A 98 7.78 -18.50 3.23
CA GLN A 98 9.19 -18.31 2.85
C GLN A 98 10.05 -17.77 4.02
N TRP A 99 9.86 -18.32 5.22
CA TRP A 99 10.46 -17.84 6.47
C TRP A 99 12.00 -17.78 6.43
N GLN A 100 12.62 -18.74 5.75
CA GLN A 100 14.06 -18.90 5.64
C GLN A 100 14.71 -17.86 4.71
N THR A 101 13.90 -17.18 3.88
CA THR A 101 14.38 -16.15 2.94
C THR A 101 14.24 -14.74 3.51
N ILE A 102 13.80 -14.61 4.76
CA ILE A 102 13.68 -13.34 5.46
C ILE A 102 15.08 -12.91 5.89
N SER A 103 15.53 -11.78 5.37
CA SER A 103 16.82 -11.17 5.69
C SER A 103 16.69 -9.66 5.81
N LEU A 104 17.75 -8.99 6.29
CA LEU A 104 17.80 -7.53 6.35
C LEU A 104 17.77 -6.87 4.97
N ASP A 105 17.99 -7.63 3.90
CA ASP A 105 17.88 -7.18 2.52
C ASP A 105 16.48 -6.62 2.18
N ILE A 106 15.44 -7.07 2.88
CA ILE A 106 14.08 -6.51 2.76
C ILE A 106 14.08 -4.99 2.99
N LEU A 107 14.94 -4.46 3.88
CA LEU A 107 15.04 -3.02 4.11
C LEU A 107 15.68 -2.29 2.94
N VAL A 108 16.61 -2.92 2.23
CA VAL A 108 17.23 -2.38 1.02
C VAL A 108 16.17 -2.30 -0.08
N VAL A 109 15.50 -3.42 -0.38
CA VAL A 109 14.42 -3.48 -1.38
C VAL A 109 13.31 -2.49 -1.07
N ALA A 110 12.91 -2.37 0.20
CA ALA A 110 11.88 -1.41 0.62
C ALA A 110 12.32 0.05 0.47
N THR A 111 13.60 0.35 0.71
CA THR A 111 14.16 1.69 0.55
C THR A 111 14.28 2.08 -0.91
N GLU A 112 14.77 1.18 -1.76
CA GLU A 112 14.82 1.38 -3.21
C GLU A 112 13.41 1.56 -3.77
N SER A 113 12.49 0.64 -3.45
CA SER A 113 11.08 0.74 -3.86
C SER A 113 10.47 2.08 -3.44
N PHE A 114 10.75 2.53 -2.21
CA PHE A 114 10.31 3.84 -1.75
C PHE A 114 10.88 4.96 -2.63
N ILE A 115 12.20 5.04 -2.81
CA ILE A 115 12.85 6.11 -3.58
C ILE A 115 12.33 6.16 -5.02
N PHE A 116 12.22 5.01 -5.70
CA PHE A 116 11.75 4.94 -7.08
C PHE A 116 10.25 5.27 -7.20
N CYS A 117 9.41 4.81 -6.27
CA CYS A 117 7.97 5.09 -6.30
C CYS A 117 7.63 6.48 -5.77
N PHE A 118 8.47 7.08 -4.93
CA PHE A 118 8.10 8.25 -4.14
C PHE A 118 7.57 9.42 -4.99
N PRO A 119 8.20 9.80 -6.12
CA PRO A 119 7.70 10.88 -6.98
C PRO A 119 6.28 10.64 -7.49
N PHE A 120 5.99 9.42 -7.97
CA PHE A 120 4.65 9.04 -8.44
C PHE A 120 3.65 8.94 -7.29
N SER A 121 4.11 8.42 -6.14
CA SER A 121 3.29 8.32 -4.93
C SER A 121 2.89 9.69 -4.38
N LEU A 122 3.74 10.72 -4.54
CA LEU A 122 3.42 12.09 -4.13
C LEU A 122 2.27 12.66 -4.97
N LEU A 123 2.27 12.41 -6.28
CA LEU A 123 1.18 12.82 -7.16
C LEU A 123 -0.13 12.11 -6.78
N ALA A 124 -0.09 10.78 -6.61
CA ALA A 124 -1.24 10.00 -6.18
C ALA A 124 -1.77 10.48 -4.82
N ASN A 125 -0.88 10.69 -3.84
CA ASN A 125 -1.24 11.21 -2.53
C ASN A 125 -1.77 12.64 -2.59
N TYR A 126 -1.31 13.47 -3.53
CA TYR A 126 -1.88 14.80 -3.72
C TYR A 126 -3.35 14.71 -4.11
N LEU A 127 -3.67 13.86 -5.09
CA LEU A 127 -5.05 13.63 -5.53
C LEU A 127 -5.89 13.04 -4.39
N ILE A 128 -5.41 11.98 -3.74
CA ILE A 128 -6.13 11.30 -2.65
C ILE A 128 -6.40 12.26 -1.49
N GLN A 129 -5.40 13.03 -1.05
CA GLN A 129 -5.55 13.86 0.13
C GLN A 129 -6.29 15.17 -0.11
N ASN A 130 -6.26 15.72 -1.33
CA ASN A 130 -6.77 17.07 -1.60
C ASN A 130 -8.01 17.11 -2.51
N VAL A 131 -8.20 16.10 -3.37
CA VAL A 131 -9.32 16.05 -4.32
C VAL A 131 -10.37 15.02 -3.87
N ILE A 132 -9.93 13.83 -3.46
CA ILE A 132 -10.85 12.75 -3.09
C ILE A 132 -11.51 13.04 -1.73
N LEU A 133 -12.84 12.87 -1.70
CA LEU A 133 -13.64 12.96 -0.47
C LEU A 133 -13.12 11.98 0.59
N PHE A 134 -13.08 12.42 1.85
CA PHE A 134 -12.48 11.66 2.95
C PHE A 134 -12.94 10.19 3.02
N ARG A 135 -14.25 9.94 2.86
CA ARG A 135 -14.85 8.59 2.90
C ARG A 135 -14.30 7.62 1.84
N TRP A 136 -13.79 8.14 0.72
CA TRP A 136 -13.29 7.36 -0.42
C TRP A 136 -11.78 7.25 -0.46
N ARG A 137 -11.05 7.97 0.40
CA ARG A 137 -9.56 8.01 0.34
C ARG A 137 -8.92 6.65 0.53
N PHE A 138 -9.44 5.85 1.46
CA PHE A 138 -8.92 4.51 1.70
C PHE A 138 -9.14 3.59 0.48
N LEU A 139 -10.31 3.67 -0.15
CA LEU A 139 -10.62 2.92 -1.36
C LEU A 139 -9.64 3.30 -2.49
N VAL A 140 -9.53 4.58 -2.81
CA VAL A 140 -8.66 5.06 -3.90
C VAL A 140 -7.19 4.74 -3.62
N SER A 141 -6.73 4.88 -2.37
CA SER A 141 -5.38 4.50 -1.96
C SER A 141 -5.12 3.01 -2.12
N SER A 142 -6.10 2.16 -1.79
CA SER A 142 -5.98 0.70 -1.92
C SER A 142 -5.98 0.28 -3.39
N ILE A 143 -6.79 0.92 -4.24
CA ILE A 143 -6.77 0.71 -5.70
C ILE A 143 -5.41 1.10 -6.27
N TYR A 144 -4.89 2.27 -5.91
CA TYR A 144 -3.56 2.71 -6.34
C TYR A 144 -2.49 1.68 -5.96
N SER A 145 -2.49 1.21 -4.70
CA SER A 145 -1.55 0.19 -4.23
C SER A 145 -1.67 -1.12 -5.02
N ALA A 146 -2.89 -1.60 -5.28
CA ALA A 146 -3.11 -2.82 -6.06
C ALA A 146 -2.58 -2.68 -7.49
N LEU A 147 -2.84 -1.54 -8.15
CA LEU A 147 -2.32 -1.25 -9.48
C LEU A 147 -0.80 -1.17 -9.52
N THR A 148 -0.17 -0.61 -8.48
CA THR A 148 1.29 -0.56 -8.37
C THR A 148 1.90 -1.95 -8.29
N VAL A 149 1.30 -2.87 -7.51
CA VAL A 149 1.77 -4.26 -7.42
C VAL A 149 1.65 -4.97 -8.77
N ILE A 150 0.51 -4.81 -9.46
CA ILE A 150 0.29 -5.39 -10.79
C ILE A 150 1.30 -4.83 -11.81
N TYR A 151 1.54 -3.52 -11.78
CA TYR A 151 2.52 -2.86 -12.64
C TYR A 151 3.94 -3.41 -12.43
N PHE A 152 4.35 -3.61 -11.18
CA PHE A 152 5.67 -4.19 -10.89
C PHE A 152 5.78 -5.64 -11.35
N ALA A 153 4.74 -6.45 -11.12
CA ALA A 153 4.70 -7.82 -11.60
C ALA A 153 4.81 -7.92 -13.14
N LEU A 154 4.10 -7.04 -13.87
CA LEU A 154 4.22 -6.95 -15.33
C LEU A 154 5.62 -6.52 -15.77
N THR A 155 6.18 -5.51 -15.10
CA THR A 155 7.53 -5.01 -15.39
C THR A 155 8.57 -6.10 -15.17
N GLU A 156 8.48 -6.85 -14.08
CA GLU A 156 9.35 -7.98 -13.80
C GLU A 156 9.30 -9.01 -14.94
N VAL A 157 8.12 -9.47 -15.35
CA VAL A 157 8.01 -10.48 -16.43
C VAL A 157 8.46 -9.96 -17.79
N ILE A 158 8.07 -8.73 -18.15
CA ILE A 158 8.40 -8.15 -19.47
C ILE A 158 9.90 -7.88 -19.59
N PHE A 159 10.53 -7.33 -18.54
CA PHE A 159 11.93 -6.92 -18.60
C PHE A 159 12.91 -7.98 -18.11
N ALA A 160 12.49 -8.98 -17.32
CA ALA A 160 13.33 -10.13 -16.99
C ALA A 160 13.61 -11.02 -18.21
N THR A 161 12.78 -10.97 -19.25
CA THR A 161 12.99 -11.72 -20.50
C THR A 161 13.86 -10.98 -21.52
N SER A 162 14.31 -9.75 -21.22
CA SER A 162 15.11 -8.91 -22.13
C SER A 162 16.60 -8.82 -21.77
N GLY A 163 17.08 -9.64 -20.83
CA GLY A 163 18.50 -9.83 -20.48
C GLY A 163 18.93 -11.27 -20.68
#